data_AF-A0AAV1KRZ2-F1
#
_entry.id   AF-A0AAV1KRZ2-F1
#
_cell.length_a   1.000
_cell.length_b   1.000
_cell.length_c   1.000
_cell.angle_alpha   90.00
_cell.angle_beta   90.00
_cell.angle_gamma   90.00
#
_symmetry.space_group_name_H-M   'P 1'
#
loop_
_entity.id
_entity.type
_entity.pdbx_description
1 polymer ?
#
loop_
_entity_poly.entity_id
_entity_poly.type
_entity_poly.pdbx_seq_one_letter_code
_entity_poly.pdbx_strand_id
1 'polypeptide(L)'
;MLLNEDLIVWLILLFSWTEYIWELYLSLRQLNIYKTNNTIPDDLNEMLTEESFKKARLYGIDKSKFKIVKDFYSIALISIILKGIEDLASKLHFPLSQVYIVEGSKRSAHSNAYFSGLFGAKRIVLFDTLVEKHDEQKKVTTGCTDNEILGILAHELGHWSCSHIYKSIALTEVNLLLLFTAFGLLFKYSMLYTALGFPAGQEPVIIGLIVVLQMILAPYNSLLSFFATALSRKFEFEADNFAVSLNYPNELRSALIKLGKDNLDYPIYDKLYSAWYHSHPTLLHRIENIKNKIANEKND
;
A
#
# COMPACT_ATOMS: atom_id res chain seq x y z
N MET A 1 -5.12 31.53 24.17
CA MET A 1 -3.83 30.85 23.91
C MET A 1 -3.59 30.96 22.42
N LEU A 2 -2.82 31.97 22.00
CA LEU A 2 -2.55 32.21 20.57
C LEU A 2 -1.50 31.18 20.13
N LEU A 3 -1.71 30.52 18.99
CA LEU A 3 -0.68 29.68 18.38
C LEU A 3 0.61 30.50 18.23
N ASN A 4 1.75 29.96 18.66
CA ASN A 4 3.07 30.47 18.32
C ASN A 4 3.77 29.49 17.37
N GLU A 5 4.81 29.96 16.69
CA GLU A 5 5.56 29.22 15.67
C GLU A 5 6.10 27.89 16.18
N ASP A 6 6.73 27.92 17.37
CA ASP A 6 7.26 26.72 18.03
C ASP A 6 6.19 25.66 18.24
N LEU A 7 4.99 26.05 18.67
CA LEU A 7 3.90 25.10 18.92
C LEU A 7 3.48 24.38 17.63
N ILE A 8 3.49 25.05 16.48
CA ILE A 8 3.15 24.40 15.19
C ILE A 8 4.17 23.32 14.85
N VAL A 9 5.47 23.63 14.97
CA VAL A 9 6.55 22.67 14.74
C VAL A 9 6.42 21.48 15.69
N TRP A 10 6.19 21.74 16.98
CA TRP A 10 6.02 20.70 17.99
C TRP A 10 4.80 19.82 17.74
N LEU A 11 3.68 20.38 17.28
CA LEU A 11 2.49 19.60 16.93
C LEU A 11 2.74 18.68 15.73
N ILE A 12 3.43 19.18 14.70
CA ILE A 12 3.79 18.37 13.52
C ILE A 12 4.74 17.23 13.92
N LEU A 13 5.77 17.53 14.71
CA LEU A 13 6.70 16.53 15.22
C LEU A 13 5.98 15.50 16.11
N LEU A 14 5.12 15.96 17.02
CA LEU A 14 4.36 15.09 17.92
C LEU A 14 3.48 14.12 17.12
N PHE A 15 2.75 14.62 16.13
CA PHE A 15 1.93 13.77 15.26
C PHE A 15 2.80 12.75 14.50
N SER A 16 3.89 13.21 13.87
CA SER A 16 4.81 12.35 13.09
C SER A 16 5.41 11.23 13.95
N TRP A 17 5.82 11.54 15.19
CA TRP A 17 6.32 10.54 16.14
C TRP A 17 5.23 9.61 16.63
N THR A 18 4.00 10.10 16.83
CA THR A 18 2.85 9.27 17.21
C THR A 18 2.51 8.26 16.12
N GLU A 19 2.46 8.73 14.87
CA GLU A 19 2.25 7.88 13.69
C GLU A 19 3.38 6.84 13.56
N TYR A 20 4.64 7.25 13.68
CA TYR A 20 5.77 6.33 13.66
C TYR A 20 5.68 5.26 14.77
N ILE A 21 5.35 5.64 16.01
CA ILE A 21 5.22 4.69 17.12
C ILE A 21 4.10 3.68 16.84
N TRP A 22 2.98 4.15 16.29
CA TRP A 22 1.88 3.29 15.87
C TRP A 22 2.32 2.30 14.78
N GLU A 23 2.96 2.78 13.72
CA GLU A 23 3.48 1.94 12.64
C GLU A 23 4.53 0.93 13.11
N LEU A 24 5.41 1.35 14.02
CA LEU A 24 6.39 0.48 14.66
C LEU A 24 5.69 -0.62 15.47
N TYR A 25 4.69 -0.27 16.27
CA TYR A 25 3.88 -1.22 17.01
C TYR A 25 3.25 -2.28 16.09
N LEU A 26 2.61 -1.85 14.99
CA LEU A 26 2.05 -2.77 14.00
C LEU A 26 3.12 -3.68 13.39
N SER A 27 4.27 -3.10 13.03
CA SER A 27 5.38 -3.83 12.40
C SER A 27 5.99 -4.87 13.34
N LEU A 28 6.08 -4.57 14.64
CA LEU A 28 6.54 -5.50 15.68
C LEU A 28 5.56 -6.66 15.89
N ARG A 29 4.24 -6.40 15.85
CA ARG A 29 3.22 -7.45 15.90
C ARG A 29 3.37 -8.41 14.73
N GLN A 30 3.51 -7.89 13.52
CA GLN A 30 3.71 -8.71 12.32
C GLN A 30 5.04 -9.49 12.38
N LEU A 31 6.12 -8.86 12.86
CA LEU A 31 7.40 -9.52 13.07
C LEU A 31 7.29 -10.68 14.05
N ASN A 32 6.49 -10.53 15.11
CA ASN A 32 6.23 -11.61 16.04
C ASN A 32 5.55 -12.80 15.35
N ILE A 33 4.54 -12.56 14.50
CA ILE A 33 3.89 -13.61 13.70
C ILE A 33 4.90 -14.39 12.86
N TYR A 34 5.81 -13.71 12.15
CA TYR A 34 6.83 -14.40 11.36
C TYR A 34 7.77 -15.27 12.22
N LYS A 35 8.08 -14.84 13.45
CA LYS A 35 8.98 -15.57 14.35
C LYS A 35 8.31 -16.77 15.00
N THR A 36 7.03 -16.65 15.38
CA THR A 36 6.32 -17.68 16.15
C THR A 36 5.63 -18.71 15.27
N ASN A 37 5.18 -18.33 14.07
CA ASN A 37 4.33 -19.18 13.26
C ASN A 37 5.14 -19.96 12.21
N ASN A 38 5.30 -21.27 12.45
CA ASN A 38 6.10 -22.19 11.64
C ASN A 38 5.26 -23.20 10.87
N THR A 39 3.94 -23.18 11.05
CA THR A 39 3.02 -24.19 10.49
C THR A 39 2.27 -23.62 9.30
N ILE A 40 2.16 -24.42 8.25
CA ILE A 40 1.36 -24.07 7.08
C ILE A 40 -0.12 -24.22 7.44
N PRO A 41 -0.99 -23.26 7.10
CA PRO A 41 -2.43 -23.40 7.27
C PRO A 41 -3.00 -24.56 6.44
N ASP A 42 -4.00 -25.27 6.97
CA ASP A 42 -4.60 -26.45 6.31
C ASP A 42 -5.06 -26.19 4.88
N ASP A 43 -5.61 -25.00 4.65
CA ASP A 43 -6.10 -24.54 3.34
C ASP A 43 -5.01 -24.39 2.27
N LEU A 44 -3.74 -24.38 2.66
CA LEU A 44 -2.59 -24.20 1.78
C LEU A 44 -1.65 -25.41 1.73
N ASN A 45 -1.87 -26.43 2.57
CA ASN A 45 -0.98 -27.59 2.73
C ASN A 45 -0.74 -28.37 1.43
N GLU A 46 -1.75 -28.44 0.54
CA GLU A 46 -1.64 -29.18 -0.72
C GLU A 46 -0.84 -28.42 -1.80
N MET A 47 -0.76 -27.09 -1.72
CA MET A 47 -0.20 -26.23 -2.78
C MET A 47 1.09 -25.52 -2.36
N LEU A 48 1.35 -25.40 -1.06
CA LEU A 48 2.52 -24.74 -0.50
C LEU A 48 3.42 -25.76 0.19
N THR A 49 4.68 -25.86 -0.25
CA THR A 49 5.67 -26.76 0.38
C THR A 49 6.28 -26.11 1.62
N GLU A 50 6.72 -26.92 2.58
CA GLU A 50 7.46 -26.44 3.78
C GLU A 50 8.64 -25.54 3.42
N GLU A 51 9.37 -25.88 2.37
CA GLU A 51 10.48 -25.07 1.88
C GLU A 51 10.01 -23.69 1.40
N SER A 52 8.97 -23.62 0.58
CA SER A 52 8.43 -22.36 0.07
C SER A 52 7.86 -21.48 1.19
N PHE A 53 7.14 -22.08 2.14
CA PHE A 53 6.63 -21.38 3.32
C PHE A 53 7.77 -20.82 4.18
N LYS A 54 8.82 -21.61 4.43
CA LYS A 54 10.01 -21.16 5.17
C LYS A 54 10.71 -20.02 4.45
N LYS A 55 10.86 -20.07 3.12
CA LYS A 55 11.46 -18.98 2.33
C LYS A 55 10.64 -17.69 2.42
N ALA A 56 9.33 -17.76 2.19
CA ALA A 56 8.43 -16.61 2.31
C ALA A 56 8.48 -15.98 3.71
N ARG A 57 8.53 -16.81 4.75
CA ARG A 57 8.65 -16.36 6.15
C ARG A 57 9.97 -15.64 6.43
N LEU A 58 11.10 -16.21 6.00
CA LEU A 58 12.42 -15.59 6.18
C LEU A 58 12.50 -14.27 5.42
N TYR A 59 12.00 -14.24 4.18
CA TYR A 59 11.89 -13.02 3.40
C TYR A 59 11.03 -11.95 4.11
N GLY A 60 9.90 -12.35 4.69
CA GLY A 60 9.05 -11.47 5.50
C GLY A 60 9.77 -10.89 6.74
N ILE A 61 10.59 -11.69 7.41
CA ILE A 61 11.43 -11.23 8.55
C ILE A 61 12.43 -10.16 8.09
N ASP A 62 13.15 -10.41 7.00
CA ASP A 62 14.17 -9.49 6.51
C ASP A 62 13.54 -8.18 6.01
N LYS A 63 12.43 -8.26 5.28
CA LYS A 63 11.64 -7.10 4.85
C LYS A 63 11.14 -6.27 6.05
N SER A 64 10.66 -6.94 7.10
CA SER A 64 10.17 -6.28 8.32
C SER A 64 11.31 -5.60 9.09
N LYS A 65 12.46 -6.26 9.27
CA LYS A 65 13.65 -5.65 9.91
C LYS A 65 14.13 -4.43 9.14
N PHE A 66 14.22 -4.54 7.81
CA PHE A 66 14.62 -3.42 6.96
C PHE A 66 13.63 -2.26 7.07
N LYS A 67 12.31 -2.51 7.02
CA LYS A 67 11.27 -1.47 7.22
C LYS A 67 11.48 -0.72 8.54
N ILE A 68 11.64 -1.44 9.65
CA ILE A 68 11.82 -0.84 10.99
C ILE A 68 13.04 0.10 11.01
N VAL A 69 14.19 -0.34 10.46
CA VAL A 69 15.41 0.49 10.42
C VAL A 69 15.22 1.69 9.49
N LYS A 70 14.64 1.49 8.30
CA LYS A 70 14.39 2.53 7.30
C LYS A 70 13.46 3.62 7.84
N ASP A 71 12.38 3.22 8.51
CA ASP A 71 11.38 4.15 9.04
C ASP A 71 11.96 4.93 10.23
N PHE A 72 12.71 4.26 11.12
CA PHE A 72 13.44 4.94 12.20
C PHE A 72 14.44 5.97 11.65
N TYR A 73 15.24 5.58 10.64
CA TYR A 73 16.16 6.49 10.00
C TYR A 73 15.43 7.70 9.39
N SER A 74 14.29 7.45 8.74
CA SER A 74 13.49 8.51 8.10
C SER A 74 12.94 9.51 9.13
N ILE A 75 12.33 9.04 10.23
CA ILE A 75 11.78 9.94 11.27
C ILE A 75 12.89 10.67 12.03
N ALA A 76 14.03 10.00 12.28
CA ALA A 76 15.19 10.64 12.92
C ALA A 76 15.79 11.72 12.01
N LEU A 77 15.96 11.43 10.72
CA LEU A 77 16.45 12.40 9.73
C LEU A 77 15.51 13.60 9.62
N ILE A 78 14.20 13.39 9.52
CA ILE A 78 13.20 14.48 9.47
C ILE A 78 13.28 15.33 10.76
N SER A 79 13.37 14.69 11.93
CA SER A 79 13.47 15.40 13.21
C SER A 79 14.76 16.25 13.32
N ILE A 80 15.88 15.71 12.83
CA ILE A 80 17.18 16.41 12.81
C ILE A 80 17.16 17.54 11.78
N ILE A 81 16.58 17.33 10.60
CA ILE A 81 16.49 18.35 9.56
C ILE A 81 15.58 19.50 10.03
N LEU A 82 14.41 19.21 10.61
CA LEU A 82 13.50 20.26 11.07
C LEU A 82 14.12 21.14 12.17
N LYS A 83 14.81 20.54 13.15
CA LYS A 83 15.55 21.31 14.16
C LYS A 83 16.83 21.96 13.61
N GLY A 84 17.57 21.25 12.77
CA GLY A 84 18.82 21.72 12.19
C GLY A 84 18.63 22.87 11.21
N ILE A 85 17.49 22.93 10.51
CA ILE A 85 17.15 24.06 9.64
C ILE A 85 16.93 25.34 10.46
N GLU A 86 16.33 25.31 11.64
CA GLU A 86 16.21 26.52 12.50
C GLU A 86 17.60 27.07 12.91
N ASP A 87 18.50 26.17 13.33
CA ASP A 87 19.87 26.51 13.76
C ASP A 87 20.81 26.90 12.60
N LEU A 88 20.54 26.41 11.38
CA LEU A 88 21.38 26.60 10.18
C LEU A 88 20.85 27.71 9.27
N ALA A 89 19.53 27.89 9.14
CA ALA A 89 18.88 28.97 8.38
C ALA A 89 19.15 30.34 9.02
N SER A 90 19.30 30.40 10.34
CA SER A 90 19.79 31.58 11.05
C SER A 90 21.27 31.93 10.74
N LYS A 91 22.05 31.00 10.17
CA LYS A 91 23.50 31.16 9.94
C LYS A 91 23.96 31.29 8.49
N LEU A 92 23.29 30.71 7.47
CA LEU A 92 24.01 30.35 6.23
C LEU A 92 23.42 30.65 4.83
N HIS A 93 22.26 31.30 4.66
CA HIS A 93 21.78 31.80 3.34
C HIS A 93 22.11 30.91 2.10
N PHE A 94 21.62 29.65 2.02
CA PHE A 94 22.07 28.71 0.97
C PHE A 94 20.95 28.02 0.16
N PRO A 95 21.11 27.83 -1.18
CA PRO A 95 20.13 27.18 -2.06
C PRO A 95 20.44 25.68 -2.30
N LEU A 96 19.41 24.82 -2.44
CA LEU A 96 19.60 23.38 -2.70
C LEU A 96 18.79 22.90 -3.92
N SER A 97 19.41 22.06 -4.77
CA SER A 97 18.80 21.49 -5.98
C SER A 97 19.12 20.01 -6.21
N GLN A 98 18.07 19.25 -6.59
CA GLN A 98 17.96 18.07 -7.46
C GLN A 98 17.68 16.67 -6.87
N VAL A 99 16.79 15.95 -7.59
CA VAL A 99 16.18 14.62 -7.33
C VAL A 99 16.49 13.70 -8.52
N TYR A 100 16.75 12.42 -8.25
CA TYR A 100 17.04 11.39 -9.26
C TYR A 100 15.80 10.55 -9.63
N ILE A 101 15.75 10.08 -10.89
CA ILE A 101 14.73 9.17 -11.44
C ILE A 101 15.32 7.76 -11.58
N VAL A 102 14.46 6.74 -11.43
CA VAL A 102 14.87 5.34 -11.36
C VAL A 102 13.83 4.46 -12.08
N GLU A 103 14.27 3.58 -13.00
CA GLU A 103 13.42 2.70 -13.86
C GLU A 103 13.20 1.28 -13.29
N GLY A 104 11.98 0.73 -13.40
CA GLY A 104 11.50 -0.44 -12.64
C GLY A 104 11.56 -1.84 -13.28
N SER A 105 11.74 -2.00 -14.60
CA SER A 105 11.58 -3.32 -15.24
C SER A 105 12.82 -4.24 -15.21
N LYS A 106 13.98 -3.76 -14.74
CA LYS A 106 15.14 -4.59 -14.37
C LYS A 106 15.15 -5.00 -12.88
N ARG A 107 14.07 -4.74 -12.12
CA ARG A 107 14.14 -4.65 -10.65
C ARG A 107 13.49 -5.75 -9.82
N SER A 108 12.54 -6.53 -10.31
CA SER A 108 11.98 -7.65 -9.53
C SER A 108 11.31 -8.71 -10.41
N ALA A 109 11.19 -9.93 -9.86
CA ALA A 109 10.53 -11.08 -10.49
C ALA A 109 9.02 -11.17 -10.15
N HIS A 110 8.41 -10.09 -9.66
CA HIS A 110 7.01 -10.10 -9.23
C HIS A 110 6.03 -10.18 -10.41
N SER A 111 5.01 -11.04 -10.30
CA SER A 111 3.97 -11.25 -11.32
C SER A 111 2.71 -10.43 -11.03
N ASN A 112 2.07 -9.90 -12.08
CA ASN A 112 0.85 -9.10 -11.97
C ASN A 112 0.02 -9.12 -13.29
N ALA A 113 -1.25 -8.71 -13.23
CA ALA A 113 -2.08 -8.37 -14.38
C ALA A 113 -2.99 -7.20 -14.00
N TYR A 114 -3.35 -6.37 -14.97
CA TYR A 114 -4.29 -5.26 -14.71
C TYR A 114 -4.99 -4.79 -15.99
N PHE A 115 -6.15 -4.14 -15.82
CA PHE A 115 -6.80 -3.39 -16.89
C PHE A 115 -6.24 -1.97 -17.01
N SER A 116 -6.01 -1.52 -18.25
CA SER A 116 -5.62 -0.14 -18.54
C SER A 116 -6.52 0.46 -19.61
N GLY A 117 -6.92 1.71 -19.42
CA GLY A 117 -7.72 2.44 -20.40
C GLY A 117 -8.80 3.32 -19.79
N LEU A 118 -9.09 4.42 -20.46
CA LEU A 118 -10.21 5.31 -20.16
C LEU A 118 -11.23 5.25 -21.32
N PHE A 119 -12.51 5.29 -20.99
CA PHE A 119 -13.63 5.27 -21.94
C PHE A 119 -13.66 4.01 -22.84
N GLY A 120 -13.67 4.19 -24.17
CA GLY A 120 -13.87 3.13 -25.16
C GLY A 120 -12.62 2.33 -25.52
N ALA A 121 -11.43 2.73 -25.05
CA ALA A 121 -10.17 2.03 -25.31
C ALA A 121 -9.70 1.29 -24.05
N LYS A 122 -10.23 0.09 -23.81
CA LYS A 122 -9.84 -0.77 -22.69
C LYS A 122 -8.86 -1.84 -23.19
N ARG A 123 -7.75 -2.02 -22.47
CA ARG A 123 -6.70 -3.00 -22.78
C ARG A 123 -6.49 -3.89 -21.57
N ILE A 124 -6.31 -5.19 -21.82
CA ILE A 124 -5.84 -6.16 -20.83
C ILE A 124 -4.31 -6.16 -20.89
N VAL A 125 -3.65 -5.99 -19.75
CA VAL A 125 -2.20 -6.07 -19.63
C VAL A 125 -1.85 -7.25 -18.72
N LEU A 126 -1.18 -8.25 -19.27
CA LEU A 126 -0.65 -9.41 -18.54
C LEU A 126 0.87 -9.27 -18.44
N PHE A 127 1.44 -9.50 -17.25
CA PHE A 127 2.89 -9.57 -17.12
C PHE A 127 3.38 -10.87 -17.77
N ASP A 128 4.56 -10.85 -18.38
CA ASP A 128 5.14 -12.05 -18.99
C ASP A 128 5.51 -13.11 -17.95
N THR A 129 5.70 -12.71 -16.69
CA THR A 129 5.91 -13.58 -15.52
C THR A 129 4.62 -14.24 -15.02
N LEU A 130 3.45 -13.81 -15.52
CA LEU A 130 2.16 -14.44 -15.21
C LEU A 130 1.89 -15.67 -16.09
N VAL A 131 2.48 -15.76 -17.28
CA VAL A 131 2.32 -16.91 -18.16
C VAL A 131 3.20 -18.06 -17.66
N GLU A 132 2.65 -19.27 -17.61
CA GLU A 132 3.38 -20.46 -17.15
C GLU A 132 4.70 -20.63 -17.89
N LYS A 133 5.78 -20.77 -17.11
CA LYS A 133 7.14 -21.00 -17.58
C LYS A 133 7.74 -22.17 -16.82
N HIS A 134 8.30 -23.12 -17.56
CA HIS A 134 9.08 -24.22 -17.00
C HIS A 134 10.56 -23.85 -17.01
N ASP A 135 11.18 -23.74 -15.83
CA ASP A 135 12.63 -23.65 -15.69
C ASP A 135 13.21 -25.07 -15.63
N GLU A 136 13.70 -25.56 -16.77
CA GLU A 136 14.29 -26.90 -16.88
C GLU A 136 15.50 -27.10 -15.96
N GLN A 137 16.24 -26.02 -15.65
CA GLN A 137 17.44 -26.09 -14.82
C GLN A 137 17.11 -26.18 -13.33
N LYS A 138 16.05 -25.48 -12.89
CA LYS A 138 15.61 -25.49 -11.48
C LYS A 138 14.54 -26.55 -11.19
N LYS A 139 13.98 -27.20 -12.21
CA LYS A 139 12.81 -28.10 -12.09
C LYS A 139 11.64 -27.45 -11.34
N VAL A 140 11.45 -26.14 -11.56
CA VAL A 140 10.38 -25.35 -10.95
C VAL A 140 9.53 -24.76 -12.07
N THR A 141 8.21 -24.85 -11.91
CA THR A 141 7.22 -24.19 -12.75
C THR A 141 6.71 -22.95 -12.02
N THR A 142 6.76 -21.80 -12.68
CA THR A 142 6.25 -20.51 -12.17
C THR A 142 5.23 -19.93 -13.15
N GLY A 143 4.39 -19.00 -12.68
CA GLY A 143 3.32 -18.41 -13.49
C GLY A 143 2.08 -19.30 -13.56
N CYS A 144 1.00 -18.83 -14.17
CA CYS A 144 -0.33 -19.44 -14.19
C CYS A 144 -0.62 -20.17 -15.51
N THR A 145 -1.40 -21.25 -15.42
CA THR A 145 -2.00 -21.94 -16.58
C THR A 145 -3.06 -21.06 -17.24
N ASP A 146 -3.46 -21.38 -18.48
CA ASP A 146 -4.49 -20.62 -19.20
C ASP A 146 -5.80 -20.49 -18.41
N ASN A 147 -6.24 -21.57 -17.75
CA ASN A 147 -7.46 -21.55 -16.93
C ASN A 147 -7.29 -20.66 -15.69
N GLU A 148 -6.12 -20.69 -15.03
CA GLU A 148 -5.80 -19.80 -13.90
C GLU A 148 -5.75 -18.34 -14.34
N ILE A 149 -5.21 -18.05 -15.53
CA ILE A 149 -5.22 -16.71 -16.13
C ILE A 149 -6.66 -16.26 -16.40
N LEU A 150 -7.54 -17.14 -16.90
CA LEU A 150 -8.96 -16.82 -17.06
C LEU A 150 -9.63 -16.51 -15.71
N GLY A 151 -9.27 -17.21 -14.63
CA GLY A 151 -9.73 -16.89 -13.28
C GLY A 151 -9.28 -15.50 -12.81
N ILE A 152 -8.01 -15.13 -13.05
CA ILE A 152 -7.50 -13.79 -12.77
C ILE A 152 -8.25 -12.75 -13.62
N LEU A 153 -8.43 -13.01 -14.92
CA LEU A 153 -9.16 -12.09 -15.81
C LEU A 153 -10.62 -11.92 -15.40
N ALA A 154 -11.27 -12.97 -14.91
CA ALA A 154 -12.63 -12.89 -14.37
C ALA A 154 -12.68 -11.95 -13.14
N HIS A 155 -11.70 -12.04 -12.24
CA HIS A 155 -11.55 -11.11 -11.11
C HIS A 155 -11.32 -9.67 -11.59
N GLU A 156 -10.37 -9.46 -12.50
CA GLU A 156 -10.06 -8.15 -13.07
C GLU A 156 -11.31 -7.53 -13.76
N LEU A 157 -12.12 -8.35 -14.46
CA LEU A 157 -13.38 -7.93 -15.06
C LEU A 157 -14.44 -7.58 -14.02
N GLY A 158 -14.35 -8.16 -12.82
CA GLY A 158 -15.15 -7.79 -11.66
C GLY A 158 -14.91 -6.34 -11.25
N HIS A 159 -13.68 -5.85 -11.28
CA HIS A 159 -13.41 -4.43 -11.02
C HIS A 159 -14.07 -3.51 -12.03
N TRP A 160 -14.12 -3.92 -13.29
CA TRP A 160 -14.82 -3.20 -14.34
C TRP A 160 -16.35 -3.25 -14.15
N SER A 161 -16.90 -4.45 -13.94
CA SER A 161 -18.34 -4.69 -13.77
C SER A 161 -18.92 -3.92 -12.59
N CYS A 162 -18.22 -3.95 -11.45
CA CYS A 162 -18.61 -3.25 -10.23
C CYS A 162 -18.25 -1.75 -10.24
N SER A 163 -17.75 -1.22 -11.37
CA SER A 163 -17.40 0.19 -11.57
C SER A 163 -16.40 0.74 -10.53
N HIS A 164 -15.47 -0.09 -10.06
CA HIS A 164 -14.50 0.29 -9.02
C HIS A 164 -13.64 1.48 -9.46
N ILE A 165 -13.19 1.51 -10.71
CA ILE A 165 -12.38 2.62 -11.24
C ILE A 165 -13.13 3.96 -11.19
N TYR A 166 -14.43 3.98 -11.53
CA TYR A 166 -15.23 5.20 -11.51
C TYR A 166 -15.52 5.66 -10.08
N LYS A 167 -15.79 4.73 -9.16
CA LYS A 167 -15.92 5.02 -7.73
C LYS A 167 -14.61 5.64 -7.18
N SER A 168 -13.46 5.05 -7.51
CA SER A 168 -12.15 5.57 -7.10
C SER A 168 -11.84 6.94 -7.70
N ILE A 169 -12.13 7.17 -8.99
CA ILE A 169 -11.96 8.49 -9.61
C ILE A 169 -12.83 9.53 -8.90
N ALA A 170 -14.13 9.25 -8.69
CA ALA A 170 -15.02 10.17 -8.01
C ALA A 170 -14.53 10.53 -6.59
N LEU A 171 -14.05 9.54 -5.83
CA LEU A 171 -13.47 9.76 -4.50
C LEU A 171 -12.19 10.60 -4.56
N THR A 172 -11.31 10.33 -5.53
CA THR A 172 -10.08 11.11 -5.73
C THR A 172 -10.38 12.55 -6.09
N GLU A 173 -11.34 12.83 -6.97
CA GLU A 173 -11.73 14.20 -7.35
C GLU A 173 -12.34 14.96 -6.17
N VAL A 174 -13.20 14.31 -5.38
CA VAL A 174 -13.75 14.90 -4.14
C VAL A 174 -12.63 15.20 -3.15
N ASN A 175 -11.69 14.26 -2.94
CA ASN A 175 -10.54 14.48 -2.07
C ASN A 175 -9.67 15.64 -2.57
N LEU A 176 -9.40 15.70 -3.87
CA LEU A 176 -8.59 16.75 -4.48
C LEU A 176 -9.22 18.13 -4.28
N LEU A 177 -10.54 18.23 -4.45
CA LEU A 177 -11.30 19.46 -4.16
C LEU A 177 -11.18 19.85 -2.68
N LEU A 178 -11.30 18.90 -1.76
CA LEU A 178 -11.17 19.16 -0.32
C LEU A 178 -9.75 19.64 0.03
N LEU A 179 -8.72 18.99 -0.50
CA LEU A 179 -7.32 19.36 -0.29
C LEU A 179 -7.04 20.77 -0.83
N PHE A 180 -7.49 21.11 -2.04
CA PHE A 180 -7.28 22.45 -2.60
C PHE A 180 -8.14 23.52 -1.92
N THR A 181 -9.31 23.16 -1.40
CA THR A 181 -10.11 24.07 -0.57
C THR A 181 -9.38 24.39 0.73
N ALA A 182 -8.89 23.37 1.44
CA ALA A 182 -8.09 23.54 2.65
C ALA A 182 -6.81 24.33 2.37
N PHE A 183 -6.11 24.04 1.27
CA PHE A 183 -4.96 24.81 0.82
C PHE A 183 -5.33 26.28 0.59
N GLY A 184 -6.38 26.57 -0.18
CA GLY A 184 -6.84 27.93 -0.45
C GLY A 184 -7.19 28.75 0.80
N LEU A 185 -7.64 28.08 1.87
CA LEU A 185 -7.94 28.70 3.16
C LEU A 185 -6.69 28.96 4.01
N LEU A 186 -5.65 28.12 3.91
CA LEU A 186 -4.53 28.10 4.85
C LEU A 186 -3.22 28.66 4.30
N PHE A 187 -3.00 28.64 2.98
CA PHE A 187 -1.70 28.98 2.38
C PHE A 187 -1.24 30.43 2.55
N LYS A 188 -2.13 31.34 2.95
CA LYS A 188 -1.75 32.73 3.27
C LYS A 188 -1.43 32.95 4.74
N TYR A 189 -1.51 31.91 5.56
CA TYR A 189 -1.25 32.03 6.99
C TYR A 189 0.27 32.07 7.23
N SER A 190 0.81 33.29 7.35
CA SER A 190 2.25 33.57 7.44
C SER A 190 2.96 32.74 8.52
N MET A 191 2.27 32.43 9.63
CA MET A 191 2.80 31.62 10.73
C MET A 191 3.21 30.20 10.31
N LEU A 192 2.60 29.61 9.27
CA LEU A 192 3.01 28.29 8.76
C LEU A 192 4.40 28.33 8.12
N TYR A 193 4.81 29.49 7.63
CA TYR A 193 6.05 29.70 6.91
C TYR A 193 7.15 30.17 7.87
N THR A 194 6.81 31.13 8.75
CA THR A 194 7.76 31.63 9.75
C THR A 194 8.16 30.54 10.74
N ALA A 195 7.24 29.64 11.10
CA ALA A 195 7.55 28.43 11.88
C ALA A 195 8.55 27.48 11.20
N LEU A 196 8.81 27.64 9.90
CA LEU A 196 9.80 26.85 9.16
C LEU A 196 11.03 27.69 8.77
N GLY A 197 11.18 28.88 9.35
CA GLY A 197 12.31 29.77 9.12
C GLY A 197 12.18 30.69 7.90
N PHE A 198 11.01 30.78 7.26
CA PHE A 198 10.78 31.77 6.19
C PHE A 198 10.53 33.16 6.77
N PRO A 199 11.09 34.24 6.18
CA PRO A 199 10.80 35.60 6.63
C PRO A 199 9.31 35.94 6.50
N ALA A 200 8.78 36.75 7.43
CA ALA A 200 7.39 37.21 7.37
C ALA A 200 7.12 37.96 6.04
N GLY A 201 6.00 37.64 5.38
CA GLY A 201 5.66 38.15 4.05
C GLY A 201 6.29 37.40 2.88
N GLN A 202 7.02 36.31 3.16
CA GLN A 202 7.46 35.35 2.14
C GLN A 202 6.69 34.03 2.30
N GLU A 203 5.61 33.90 1.54
CA GLU A 203 4.79 32.68 1.49
C GLU A 203 4.87 32.01 0.10
N PRO A 204 6.01 31.37 -0.29
CA PRO A 204 6.10 30.70 -1.58
C PRO A 204 5.01 29.64 -1.72
N VAL A 205 4.22 29.73 -2.79
CA VAL A 205 3.06 28.86 -3.02
C VAL A 205 3.43 27.38 -2.99
N ILE A 206 4.58 27.01 -3.57
CA ILE A 206 5.06 25.62 -3.60
C ILE A 206 5.39 25.09 -2.20
N ILE A 207 5.95 25.93 -1.32
CA ILE A 207 6.23 25.57 0.07
C ILE A 207 4.91 25.43 0.82
N GLY A 208 3.96 26.35 0.58
CA GLY A 208 2.62 26.25 1.13
C GLY A 208 1.93 24.93 0.79
N LEU A 209 2.05 24.48 -0.46
CA LEU A 209 1.46 23.20 -0.89
C LEU A 209 2.01 22.04 -0.08
N ILE A 210 3.33 21.98 0.13
CA ILE A 210 3.97 20.93 0.92
C ILE A 210 3.53 21.02 2.38
N VAL A 211 3.62 22.20 2.99
CA VAL A 211 3.33 22.39 4.42
C VAL A 211 1.88 22.11 4.72
N VAL A 212 0.95 22.70 3.96
CA VAL A 212 -0.48 22.51 4.21
C VAL A 212 -0.90 21.08 3.89
N LEU A 213 -0.57 20.56 2.70
CA LEU A 213 -1.11 19.27 2.27
C LEU A 213 -0.42 18.07 2.93
N GLN A 214 0.87 18.16 3.27
CA GLN A 214 1.63 17.02 3.81
C GLN A 214 1.86 17.11 5.32
N MET A 215 2.04 18.31 5.89
CA MET A 215 2.35 18.45 7.32
C MET A 215 1.10 18.76 8.14
N ILE A 216 0.35 19.81 7.76
CA ILE A 216 -0.86 20.23 8.48
C ILE A 216 -2.00 19.23 8.30
N LEU A 217 -2.21 18.74 7.07
CA LEU A 217 -3.21 17.73 6.76
C LEU A 217 -2.72 16.28 6.97
N ALA A 218 -1.54 16.06 7.58
CA ALA A 218 -1.05 14.72 7.86
C ALA A 218 -2.09 13.84 8.61
N PRO A 219 -2.77 14.31 9.67
CA PRO A 219 -3.78 13.50 10.37
C PRO A 219 -4.97 13.12 9.48
N TYR A 220 -5.38 14.04 8.62
CA TYR A 220 -6.43 13.80 7.63
C TYR A 220 -5.99 12.73 6.63
N ASN A 221 -4.76 12.83 6.10
CA ASN A 221 -4.22 11.89 5.12
C ASN A 221 -4.09 10.48 5.70
N SER A 222 -3.58 10.33 6.93
CA SER A 222 -3.45 9.02 7.57
C SER A 222 -4.81 8.35 7.77
N LEU A 223 -5.82 9.12 8.18
CA LEU A 223 -7.18 8.61 8.35
C LEU A 223 -7.83 8.24 7.02
N LEU A 224 -7.69 9.11 6.01
CA LEU A 224 -8.20 8.85 4.66
C LEU A 224 -7.55 7.60 4.07
N SER A 225 -6.24 7.42 4.25
CA SER A 225 -5.49 6.24 3.81
C SER A 225 -6.02 4.95 4.43
N PHE A 226 -6.33 4.96 5.73
CA PHE A 226 -6.95 3.81 6.39
C PHE A 226 -8.32 3.46 5.79
N PHE A 227 -9.20 4.45 5.57
CA PHE A 227 -10.51 4.21 4.96
C PHE A 227 -10.41 3.79 3.49
N ALA A 228 -9.48 4.37 2.74
CA ALA A 228 -9.22 3.98 1.36
C ALA A 228 -8.74 2.52 1.28
N THR A 229 -7.85 2.10 2.19
CA THR A 229 -7.42 0.70 2.32
C THR A 229 -8.59 -0.22 2.61
N ALA A 230 -9.48 0.14 3.55
CA ALA A 230 -10.67 -0.65 3.86
C ALA A 230 -11.63 -0.76 2.65
N LEU A 231 -11.82 0.32 1.91
CA LEU A 231 -12.65 0.34 0.71
C LEU A 231 -12.03 -0.51 -0.42
N SER A 232 -10.73 -0.42 -0.63
CA SER A 232 -9.99 -1.25 -1.59
C SER A 232 -10.20 -2.73 -1.27
N ARG A 233 -10.08 -3.13 0.00
CA ARG A 233 -10.34 -4.52 0.43
C ARG A 233 -11.76 -4.98 0.13
N LYS A 234 -12.75 -4.10 0.24
CA LYS A 234 -14.14 -4.40 -0.14
C LYS A 234 -14.25 -4.63 -1.65
N PHE A 235 -13.61 -3.81 -2.47
CA PHE A 235 -13.60 -3.97 -3.93
C PHE A 235 -12.98 -5.29 -4.36
N GLU A 236 -11.93 -5.76 -3.70
CA GLU A 236 -11.33 -7.06 -3.95
C GLU A 236 -12.31 -8.22 -3.70
N PHE A 237 -13.07 -8.17 -2.60
CA PHE A 237 -14.09 -9.19 -2.34
C PHE A 237 -15.25 -9.14 -3.35
N GLU A 238 -15.67 -7.93 -3.76
CA GLU A 238 -16.68 -7.76 -4.82
C GLU A 238 -16.19 -8.37 -6.15
N ALA A 239 -14.91 -8.17 -6.50
CA ALA A 239 -14.29 -8.73 -7.70
C ALA A 239 -14.12 -10.25 -7.61
N ASP A 240 -13.72 -10.79 -6.46
CA ASP A 240 -13.68 -12.25 -6.21
C ASP A 240 -15.07 -12.88 -6.38
N ASN A 241 -16.09 -12.27 -5.78
CA ASN A 241 -17.47 -12.75 -5.89
C ASN A 241 -17.98 -12.71 -7.34
N PHE A 242 -17.56 -11.70 -8.12
CA PHE A 242 -17.89 -11.63 -9.54
C PHE A 242 -17.22 -12.78 -10.33
N ALA A 243 -15.95 -13.08 -10.08
CA ALA A 243 -15.27 -14.23 -10.70
C ALA A 243 -15.94 -15.57 -10.37
N VAL A 244 -16.43 -15.74 -9.12
CA VAL A 244 -17.22 -16.91 -8.72
C VAL A 244 -18.51 -17.00 -9.53
N SER A 245 -19.23 -15.89 -9.70
CA SER A 245 -20.48 -15.85 -10.50
C SER A 245 -20.28 -16.17 -11.99
N LEU A 246 -19.04 -16.05 -12.50
CA LEU A 246 -18.65 -16.45 -13.85
C LEU A 246 -18.18 -17.91 -13.96
N ASN A 247 -18.33 -18.71 -12.89
CA ASN A 247 -17.85 -20.09 -12.79
C ASN A 247 -16.32 -20.27 -12.87
N TYR A 248 -15.53 -19.32 -12.33
CA TYR A 248 -14.08 -19.48 -12.16
C TYR A 248 -13.57 -19.58 -10.70
N PRO A 249 -14.31 -20.16 -9.73
CA PRO A 249 -13.89 -20.14 -8.33
C PRO A 249 -12.61 -20.95 -8.05
N ASN A 250 -12.42 -22.08 -8.73
CA ASN A 250 -11.29 -22.98 -8.46
C ASN A 250 -10.01 -22.47 -9.13
N GLU A 251 -10.17 -21.96 -10.36
CA GLU A 251 -9.13 -21.35 -11.17
C GLU A 251 -8.56 -20.12 -10.48
N LEU A 252 -9.44 -19.22 -9.99
CA LEU A 252 -9.03 -18.06 -9.22
C LEU A 252 -8.31 -18.46 -7.92
N ARG A 253 -8.85 -19.43 -7.17
CA ARG A 253 -8.21 -19.92 -5.94
C ARG A 253 -6.80 -20.44 -6.20
N SER A 254 -6.65 -21.30 -7.21
CA SER A 254 -5.35 -21.87 -7.59
C SER A 254 -4.37 -20.77 -8.01
N ALA A 255 -4.85 -19.83 -8.83
CA ALA A 255 -4.06 -18.69 -9.31
C ALA A 255 -3.55 -17.82 -8.15
N LEU A 256 -4.40 -17.48 -7.18
CA LEU A 256 -4.02 -16.66 -6.01
C LEU A 256 -2.94 -17.35 -5.16
N ILE A 257 -3.04 -18.67 -4.98
CA ILE A 257 -2.05 -19.43 -4.21
C ILE A 257 -0.71 -19.49 -4.96
N LYS A 258 -0.75 -19.74 -6.28
CA LYS A 258 0.43 -19.81 -7.14
C LYS A 258 1.15 -18.46 -7.20
N LEU A 259 0.40 -17.36 -7.34
CA LEU A 259 0.93 -16.00 -7.29
C LEU A 259 1.57 -15.67 -5.94
N GLY A 260 0.90 -15.99 -4.82
CA GLY A 260 1.47 -15.77 -3.50
C GLY A 260 2.77 -16.56 -3.30
N LYS A 261 2.82 -17.81 -3.78
CA LYS A 261 4.03 -18.64 -3.75
C LYS A 261 5.16 -18.03 -4.59
N ASP A 262 4.89 -17.64 -5.83
CA ASP A 262 5.88 -17.09 -6.76
C ASP A 262 6.43 -15.73 -6.27
N ASN A 263 5.58 -14.93 -5.61
CA ASN A 263 5.96 -13.65 -5.02
C ASN A 263 6.62 -13.78 -3.62
N LEU A 264 6.74 -14.99 -3.08
CA LEU A 264 7.19 -15.25 -1.70
C LEU A 264 6.37 -14.49 -0.65
N ASP A 265 5.07 -14.32 -0.91
CA ASP A 265 4.14 -13.70 0.02
C ASP A 265 3.82 -14.67 1.15
N TYR A 266 4.07 -14.22 2.38
CA TYR A 266 3.79 -15.03 3.56
C TYR A 266 2.29 -14.99 3.87
N PRO A 267 1.57 -16.13 3.98
CA PRO A 267 0.10 -16.11 3.97
C PRO A 267 -0.56 -15.67 5.27
N ILE A 268 0.20 -15.53 6.37
CA ILE A 268 -0.33 -15.28 7.71
C ILE A 268 0.06 -13.89 8.20
N TYR A 269 -0.94 -13.04 8.43
CA TYR A 269 -0.72 -11.67 8.89
C TYR A 269 -1.48 -11.38 10.18
N ASP A 270 -0.91 -10.52 11.02
CA ASP A 270 -1.61 -9.92 12.16
C ASP A 270 -2.80 -9.10 11.64
N LYS A 271 -3.94 -9.24 12.32
CA LYS A 271 -5.21 -8.62 11.88
C LYS A 271 -5.12 -7.11 11.79
N LEU A 272 -4.48 -6.48 12.77
CA LEU A 272 -4.39 -5.03 12.84
C LEU A 272 -3.36 -4.50 11.83
N TYR A 273 -2.22 -5.18 11.70
CA TYR A 273 -1.24 -4.89 10.65
C TYR A 273 -1.87 -4.97 9.25
N SER A 274 -2.58 -6.07 8.95
CA SER A 274 -3.23 -6.26 7.66
C SER A 274 -4.33 -5.23 7.41
N ALA A 275 -5.07 -4.81 8.45
CA ALA A 275 -6.11 -3.79 8.29
C ALA A 275 -5.55 -2.41 7.95
N TRP A 276 -4.34 -2.11 8.43
CA TRP A 276 -3.69 -0.81 8.21
C TRP A 276 -2.96 -0.73 6.86
N TYR A 277 -2.22 -1.78 6.46
CA TYR A 277 -1.29 -1.70 5.33
C TYR A 277 -1.75 -2.38 4.04
N HIS A 278 -2.66 -3.35 4.10
CA HIS A 278 -2.95 -4.17 2.93
C HIS A 278 -4.21 -3.70 2.20
N SER A 279 -4.03 -3.11 1.02
CA SER A 279 -5.11 -2.76 0.09
C SER A 279 -5.83 -4.00 -0.46
N HIS A 280 -5.15 -5.15 -0.48
CA HIS A 280 -5.74 -6.46 -0.76
C HIS A 280 -5.98 -7.24 0.53
N PRO A 281 -7.13 -7.90 0.72
CA PRO A 281 -7.29 -8.85 1.82
C PRO A 281 -6.23 -9.95 1.74
N THR A 282 -5.88 -10.54 2.89
CA THR A 282 -4.93 -11.66 2.94
C THR A 282 -5.42 -12.83 2.07
N LEU A 283 -4.47 -13.62 1.56
CA LEU A 283 -4.78 -14.81 0.75
C LEU A 283 -5.82 -15.71 1.43
N LEU A 284 -5.64 -15.99 2.72
CA LEU A 284 -6.56 -16.83 3.50
C LEU A 284 -7.98 -16.25 3.55
N HIS A 285 -8.14 -14.94 3.77
CA HIS A 285 -9.47 -14.32 3.78
C HIS A 285 -10.13 -14.34 2.40
N ARG A 286 -9.35 -14.18 1.31
CA ARG A 286 -9.89 -14.29 -0.06
C ARG A 286 -10.36 -15.72 -0.36
N ILE A 287 -9.55 -16.71 -0.02
CA ILE A 287 -9.91 -18.14 -0.16
C ILE A 287 -11.17 -18.47 0.64
N GLU A 288 -11.26 -18.01 1.89
CA GLU A 288 -12.43 -18.20 2.74
C GLU A 288 -13.68 -17.54 2.14
N ASN A 289 -13.57 -16.30 1.66
CA ASN A 289 -14.68 -15.60 0.99
C ASN A 289 -15.16 -16.38 -0.25
N ILE A 290 -14.24 -16.84 -1.10
CA ILE A 290 -14.56 -17.65 -2.28
C ILE A 290 -15.28 -18.94 -1.87
N LYS A 291 -14.79 -19.68 -0.86
CA LYS A 291 -15.44 -20.89 -0.36
C LYS A 291 -16.86 -20.63 0.14
N ASN A 292 -17.05 -19.57 0.93
CA ASN A 292 -18.36 -19.18 1.46
C ASN A 292 -19.33 -18.80 0.34
N LYS A 293 -18.84 -18.08 -0.68
CA LYS A 293 -19.65 -17.69 -1.84
C LYS A 293 -20.14 -18.91 -2.64
N ILE A 294 -19.26 -19.88 -2.90
CA ILE A 294 -19.62 -21.15 -3.57
C ILE A 294 -20.66 -21.92 -2.76
N ALA A 295 -20.52 -21.97 -1.43
CA ALA A 295 -21.45 -22.69 -0.56
C ALA A 295 -22.86 -22.07 -0.61
N ASN A 296 -22.95 -20.75 -0.66
CA ASN A 296 -24.23 -20.04 -0.75
C ASN A 296 -24.92 -20.26 -2.10
N GLU A 297 -24.19 -20.21 -3.22
CA GLU A 297 -24.77 -20.44 -4.57
C GLU A 297 -25.27 -21.86 -4.81
N LYS A 298 -24.83 -22.85 -4.00
CA LYS A 298 -25.36 -24.21 -4.05
C LYS A 298 -26.66 -24.39 -3.27
N ASN A 299 -26.99 -23.44 -2.40
CA ASN A 299 -28.17 -23.49 -1.53
C ASN A 299 -29.33 -22.62 -2.04
N ASP A 300 -29.09 -21.81 -3.07
CA ASP A 300 -30.08 -20.98 -3.80
C ASP A 300 -30.52 -21.66 -5.10
#